data_AF-A0A9R1V3M3-F1
#
_entry.id   AF-A0A9R1V3M3-F1
#
_cell.length_a   1.000
_cell.length_b   1.000
_cell.length_c   1.000
_cell.angle_alpha   90.00
_cell.angle_beta   90.00
_cell.angle_gamma   90.00
#
_symmetry.space_group_name_H-M   'P 1'
#
loop_
_entity.id
_entity.type
_entity.pdbx_description
1 polymer ?
#
loop_
_entity_poly.entity_id
_entity_poly.type
_entity_poly.pdbx_seq_one_letter_code
_entity_poly.pdbx_strand_id
1 'polypeptide(L)'
;MQSTKNTLPFAFLLLLVALFFVFANGEPYFSTFNTPTSGENQRGINDFSETWGTKRLLAEEQNDVNSSLVLAEERTARKDPLNGLKKYRGGWNISEKHYWGSVAFTAAPFFIMALAWFVIFGLCLSLICLCYCCCTREPYGYSKLAYALSLILLILFTVVAIVGCVVLYTGQAKFHHSTNKTLKYVVRQADTTAEKLRNLSDDLASAKKIAVAQVFLPVQVQSDIDEIQTKLNTSSYDLSEKTEDNQDKIEHVLDIVRLVLIILSAVMLFLTFIGFLFSIFGMQCMVYTLVIFGWILVTLTFVLCGVFLVLHNVTSDTCVSMNEWVENPTAHTALDDILPCVDNATAQETSIRSKEVTSQLVNVINQVITNISNINFAPNFTPLYFNQSGPLVPLLCNPHRPDFTDRVCDPKEVALINATQVYSQFVCQVSPSGICTTTGRLTPDFYSQMAGGIKLSYSLYLYGPFLVELQDCTFVRQTFTEISHEYCPGLRRYSNWIYIGLLMVSLAVLLSLVFWVVYGRERRHRVYTKTLIARTEVDKSS
;
A
#
# COMPACT_ATOMS: atom_id res chain seq x y z
N MET A 1 -23.50 1.48 -60.37
CA MET A 1 -23.18 2.74 -59.68
C MET A 1 -24.01 2.85 -58.40
N GLN A 2 -23.66 2.09 -57.36
CA GLN A 2 -24.05 2.32 -55.94
C GLN A 2 -23.39 1.21 -55.10
N SER A 3 -22.10 1.38 -54.80
CA SER A 3 -21.32 0.51 -53.91
C SER A 3 -20.73 1.36 -52.77
N THR A 4 -21.59 2.17 -52.14
CA THR A 4 -21.15 3.18 -51.15
C THR A 4 -22.01 3.20 -49.88
N LYS A 5 -23.03 2.34 -49.73
CA LYS A 5 -23.92 2.41 -48.56
C LYS A 5 -23.52 1.52 -47.36
N ASN A 6 -22.60 0.56 -47.52
CA ASN A 6 -22.14 -0.33 -46.42
C ASN A 6 -20.62 -0.27 -46.14
N THR A 7 -19.88 0.61 -46.81
CA THR A 7 -18.45 0.89 -46.50
C THR A 7 -18.28 1.73 -45.23
N LEU A 8 -19.33 2.45 -44.81
CA LEU A 8 -19.30 3.32 -43.64
C LEU A 8 -18.99 2.58 -42.32
N PRO A 9 -19.66 1.46 -41.94
CA PRO A 9 -19.35 0.77 -40.69
C PRO A 9 -17.98 0.10 -40.69
N PHE A 10 -17.48 -0.38 -41.84
CA PHE A 10 -16.16 -1.03 -41.95
C PHE A 10 -15.01 -0.01 -41.92
N ALA A 11 -15.15 1.11 -42.64
CA ALA A 11 -14.20 2.22 -42.59
C ALA A 11 -14.20 2.90 -41.21
N PHE A 12 -15.36 2.98 -40.55
CA PHE A 12 -15.48 3.51 -39.20
C PHE A 12 -14.95 2.55 -38.12
N LEU A 13 -15.04 1.23 -38.33
CA LEU A 13 -14.39 0.22 -37.49
C LEU A 13 -12.86 0.29 -37.63
N LEU A 14 -12.36 0.45 -38.86
CA LEU A 14 -10.93 0.70 -39.13
C LEU A 14 -10.49 2.04 -38.54
N LEU A 15 -11.35 3.07 -38.54
CA LEU A 15 -11.09 4.34 -37.86
C LEU A 15 -11.05 4.17 -36.34
N LEU A 16 -11.93 3.36 -35.74
CA LEU A 16 -11.92 3.03 -34.31
C LEU A 16 -10.68 2.22 -33.91
N VAL A 17 -10.26 1.26 -34.75
CA VAL A 17 -9.02 0.50 -34.58
C VAL A 17 -7.78 1.39 -34.81
N ALA A 18 -7.81 2.30 -35.78
CA ALA A 18 -6.73 3.25 -36.04
C ALA A 18 -6.64 4.32 -34.95
N LEU A 19 -7.75 4.87 -34.47
CA LEU A 19 -7.83 5.75 -33.30
C LEU A 19 -7.33 5.00 -32.07
N PHE A 20 -7.66 3.72 -31.91
CA PHE A 20 -7.10 2.87 -30.85
C PHE A 20 -5.57 2.74 -30.96
N PHE A 21 -5.00 2.49 -32.14
CA PHE A 21 -3.54 2.49 -32.31
C PHE A 21 -2.91 3.87 -32.07
N VAL A 22 -3.60 4.95 -32.41
CA VAL A 22 -3.13 6.33 -32.17
C VAL A 22 -3.18 6.69 -30.68
N PHE A 23 -4.21 6.24 -29.93
CA PHE A 23 -4.32 6.47 -28.49
C PHE A 23 -3.50 5.47 -27.66
N ALA A 24 -3.28 4.24 -28.13
CA ALA A 24 -2.40 3.25 -27.51
C ALA A 24 -0.91 3.59 -27.69
N ASN A 25 -0.56 4.29 -28.77
CA ASN A 25 0.80 4.80 -29.03
C ASN A 25 0.99 6.26 -28.54
N GLY A 26 0.02 6.83 -27.82
CA GLY A 26 0.23 8.07 -27.09
C GLY A 26 1.16 7.80 -25.91
N GLU A 27 2.47 7.90 -26.18
CA GLU A 27 3.62 7.69 -25.28
C GLU A 27 3.27 7.22 -23.86
N PRO A 28 3.35 5.91 -23.58
CA PRO A 28 3.75 5.53 -22.25
C PRO A 28 5.26 5.79 -22.19
N TYR A 29 5.68 6.82 -21.46
CA TYR A 29 7.05 6.91 -20.95
C TYR A 29 7.26 5.71 -20.01
N PHE A 30 7.52 4.54 -20.59
CA PHE A 30 7.99 3.34 -19.91
C PHE A 30 9.51 3.44 -19.85
N SER A 31 10.04 3.91 -18.73
CA SER A 31 11.40 3.57 -18.32
C SER A 31 11.40 2.09 -17.94
N THR A 32 11.88 1.26 -18.88
CA THR A 32 12.14 -0.16 -18.69
C THR A 32 13.22 -0.30 -17.62
N PHE A 33 12.83 -0.62 -16.38
CA PHE A 33 13.79 -0.99 -15.34
C PHE A 33 14.15 -2.47 -15.52
N ASN A 34 15.35 -2.73 -16.04
CA ASN A 34 15.95 -4.06 -16.03
C ASN A 34 16.42 -4.38 -14.61
N THR A 35 15.87 -5.43 -13.99
CA THR A 35 16.46 -6.06 -12.80
C THR A 35 17.75 -6.79 -13.20
N PRO A 36 18.89 -6.57 -12.51
CA PRO A 36 20.11 -7.33 -12.80
C PRO A 36 20.05 -8.70 -12.11
N THR A 37 19.99 -9.77 -12.92
CA THR A 37 20.41 -11.10 -12.49
C THR A 37 21.93 -11.23 -12.64
N SER A 38 22.55 -11.67 -11.55
CA SER A 38 23.95 -12.08 -11.40
C SER A 38 24.54 -12.88 -12.58
N GLY A 39 25.75 -12.52 -13.01
CA GLY A 39 26.76 -13.47 -13.48
C GLY A 39 27.27 -13.34 -14.93
N GLU A 40 28.53 -12.89 -15.03
CA GLU A 40 29.56 -13.27 -16.02
C GLU A 40 29.77 -12.44 -17.32
N ASN A 41 30.93 -11.75 -17.32
CA ASN A 41 31.83 -11.34 -18.41
C ASN A 41 31.29 -11.21 -19.86
N GLN A 42 31.34 -9.99 -20.41
CA GLN A 42 32.08 -9.74 -21.65
C GLN A 42 32.40 -8.24 -21.81
N ARG A 43 33.68 -7.97 -22.09
CA ARG A 43 34.31 -6.66 -22.29
C ARG A 43 34.04 -6.16 -23.72
N GLY A 44 33.63 -4.90 -23.90
CA GLY A 44 33.88 -4.18 -25.16
C GLY A 44 32.83 -3.16 -25.66
N ILE A 45 33.19 -1.87 -25.54
CA ILE A 45 32.99 -0.77 -26.51
C ILE A 45 31.55 -0.28 -26.74
N ASN A 46 31.23 0.89 -26.15
CA ASN A 46 30.69 2.08 -26.85
C ASN A 46 30.62 3.27 -25.89
N ASP A 47 31.74 4.00 -25.79
CA ASP A 47 31.88 5.30 -25.14
C ASP A 47 31.71 6.40 -26.21
N PHE A 48 30.50 7.00 -26.32
CA PHE A 48 30.30 8.31 -26.98
C PHE A 48 28.95 8.99 -26.68
N SER A 49 28.28 8.72 -25.55
CA SER A 49 26.97 9.35 -25.25
C SER A 49 26.81 9.83 -23.80
N GLU A 50 27.89 9.95 -23.03
CA GLU A 50 27.82 10.40 -21.63
C GLU A 50 28.15 11.88 -21.41
N THR A 51 28.57 12.63 -22.43
CA THR A 51 29.13 13.98 -22.21
C THR A 51 28.09 15.12 -22.19
N TRP A 52 26.82 14.86 -22.49
CA TRP A 52 25.76 15.89 -22.51
C TRP A 52 24.83 15.87 -21.28
N GLY A 53 24.78 14.77 -20.53
CA GLY A 53 24.02 14.67 -19.26
C GLY A 53 24.76 15.27 -18.06
N THR A 54 26.08 15.09 -18.00
CA THR A 54 26.89 15.49 -16.84
C THR A 54 27.05 17.01 -16.69
N LYS A 55 26.90 17.77 -17.79
CA LYS A 55 26.96 19.24 -17.75
C LYS A 55 25.69 19.89 -17.19
N ARG A 56 24.57 19.17 -17.11
CA ARG A 56 23.32 19.68 -16.53
C ARG A 56 23.24 19.41 -15.02
N LEU A 57 23.82 18.29 -14.57
CA LEU A 57 23.84 17.91 -13.15
C LEU A 57 24.82 18.73 -12.30
N LEU A 58 25.89 19.28 -12.90
CA LEU A 58 26.87 20.11 -12.17
C LEU A 58 26.54 21.62 -12.14
N ALA A 59 25.44 22.04 -12.80
CA ALA A 59 25.01 23.44 -12.81
C ALA A 59 23.86 23.73 -11.82
N GLU A 60 23.41 22.72 -11.09
CA GLU A 60 22.27 22.79 -10.15
C GLU A 60 22.69 22.50 -8.69
N GLU A 61 24.00 22.42 -8.42
CA GLU A 61 24.54 22.22 -7.06
C GLU A 61 24.94 23.54 -6.35
N GLN A 62 24.56 24.68 -6.93
CA GLN A 62 24.87 25.98 -6.33
C GLN A 62 23.72 26.97 -6.53
N ASN A 63 22.55 26.62 -6.00
CA ASN A 63 21.56 27.54 -5.42
C ASN A 63 20.32 26.74 -4.97
N ASP A 64 20.38 26.09 -3.80
CA ASP A 64 19.25 26.19 -2.86
C ASP A 64 19.57 25.52 -1.52
N VAL A 65 19.63 26.32 -0.46
CA VAL A 65 19.64 25.83 0.93
C VAL A 65 18.19 25.67 1.43
N ASN A 66 17.17 25.73 0.54
CA ASN A 66 15.73 25.64 0.89
C ASN A 66 14.86 24.99 -0.22
N SER A 67 15.38 24.07 -1.03
CA SER A 67 14.56 23.37 -2.02
C SER A 67 13.84 22.17 -1.40
N SER A 68 12.51 22.24 -1.28
CA SER A 68 11.66 21.09 -0.95
C SER A 68 11.81 20.01 -2.01
N LEU A 69 12.09 18.77 -1.62
CA LEU A 69 12.15 17.65 -2.55
C LEU A 69 10.74 17.24 -2.97
N VAL A 70 10.51 17.27 -4.28
CA VAL A 70 9.25 16.86 -4.89
C VAL A 70 9.29 15.36 -5.14
N LEU A 71 8.53 14.59 -4.34
CA LEU A 71 8.49 13.14 -4.45
C LEU A 71 7.85 12.67 -5.77
N ALA A 72 8.42 11.67 -6.42
CA ALA A 72 7.99 11.08 -7.68
C ALA A 72 7.73 12.13 -8.80
N GLU A 73 8.52 13.20 -8.88
CA GLU A 73 8.31 14.33 -9.79
C GLU A 73 8.14 13.87 -11.26
N GLU A 74 9.12 13.14 -11.79
CA GLU A 74 9.11 12.71 -13.20
C GLU A 74 7.88 11.87 -13.54
N ARG A 75 7.49 10.98 -12.61
CA ARG A 75 6.38 10.05 -12.81
C ARG A 75 5.00 10.72 -12.67
N THR A 76 4.90 11.72 -11.82
CA THR A 76 3.67 12.47 -11.57
C THR A 76 3.45 13.60 -12.56
N ALA A 77 4.44 13.92 -13.41
CA ALA A 77 4.39 14.94 -14.45
C ALA A 77 3.34 14.70 -15.57
N ARG A 78 2.06 14.78 -15.20
CA ARG A 78 0.88 14.43 -16.01
C ARG A 78 0.00 15.65 -16.24
N LYS A 79 -0.89 15.60 -17.24
CA LYS A 79 -1.84 16.70 -17.47
C LYS A 79 -2.87 16.76 -16.35
N ASP A 80 -3.08 17.96 -15.80
CA ASP A 80 -4.07 18.19 -14.75
C ASP A 80 -5.29 18.95 -15.28
N PRO A 81 -6.49 18.32 -15.31
CA PRO A 81 -7.70 18.98 -15.77
C PRO A 81 -8.16 20.13 -14.85
N LEU A 82 -7.77 20.13 -13.57
CA LEU A 82 -8.12 21.18 -12.61
C LEU A 82 -7.28 22.46 -12.81
N ASN A 83 -6.18 22.38 -13.55
CA ASN A 83 -5.30 23.49 -13.89
C ASN A 83 -5.18 23.69 -15.41
N GLY A 84 -6.32 23.62 -16.12
CA GLY A 84 -6.38 23.90 -17.56
C GLY A 84 -5.51 22.97 -18.41
N LEU A 85 -5.35 21.71 -18.01
CA LEU A 85 -4.55 20.67 -18.67
C LEU A 85 -3.04 20.95 -18.72
N LYS A 86 -2.54 21.88 -17.89
CA LYS A 86 -1.10 22.06 -17.69
C LYS A 86 -0.49 20.81 -17.04
N LYS A 87 0.80 20.59 -17.27
CA LYS A 87 1.53 19.51 -16.58
C LYS A 87 1.61 19.83 -15.09
N TYR A 88 1.11 18.92 -14.26
CA TYR A 88 1.29 18.91 -12.83
C TYR A 88 2.76 18.66 -12.50
N ARG A 89 3.30 19.37 -11.51
CA ARG A 89 4.70 19.28 -11.06
C ARG A 89 4.83 19.24 -9.53
N GLY A 90 3.71 19.06 -8.81
CA GLY A 90 3.70 19.06 -7.34
C GLY A 90 4.17 17.75 -6.70
N GLY A 91 4.48 16.72 -7.50
CA GLY A 91 4.91 15.42 -6.98
C GLY A 91 3.78 14.59 -6.39
N TRP A 92 4.12 13.48 -5.75
CA TRP A 92 3.20 12.68 -4.99
C TRP A 92 2.77 13.45 -3.73
N ASN A 93 1.48 13.79 -3.63
CA ASN A 93 0.89 14.41 -2.46
C ASN A 93 -0.59 14.03 -2.34
N ILE A 94 -0.93 13.16 -1.38
CA ILE A 94 -2.30 12.66 -1.20
C ILE A 94 -3.29 13.72 -0.69
N SER A 95 -2.79 14.80 -0.09
CA SER A 95 -3.61 15.92 0.40
C SER A 95 -3.93 16.92 -0.71
N GLU A 96 -3.18 16.90 -1.82
CA GLU A 96 -3.32 17.85 -2.91
C GLU A 96 -4.40 17.43 -3.93
N LYS A 97 -5.33 18.33 -4.22
CA LYS A 97 -6.41 18.07 -5.19
C LYS A 97 -5.90 17.93 -6.63
N HIS A 98 -4.86 18.68 -7.00
CA HIS A 98 -4.26 18.63 -8.33
C HIS A 98 -3.53 17.31 -8.59
N TYR A 99 -2.94 16.68 -7.56
CA TYR A 99 -2.44 15.31 -7.65
C TYR A 99 -3.55 14.34 -8.07
N TRP A 100 -4.67 14.32 -7.34
CA TRP A 100 -5.83 13.46 -7.65
C TRP A 100 -6.43 13.75 -9.03
N GLY A 101 -6.55 15.02 -9.41
CA GLY A 101 -7.01 15.43 -10.74
C GLY A 101 -6.11 14.88 -11.85
N SER A 102 -4.80 15.01 -11.69
CA SER A 102 -3.80 14.57 -12.67
C SER A 102 -3.73 13.05 -12.83
N VAL A 103 -3.79 12.29 -11.73
CA VAL A 103 -3.76 10.82 -11.79
C VAL A 103 -5.07 10.26 -12.31
N ALA A 104 -6.22 10.81 -11.92
CA ALA A 104 -7.52 10.39 -12.46
C ALA A 104 -7.63 10.65 -13.97
N PHE A 105 -7.04 11.75 -14.46
CA PHE A 105 -7.05 12.08 -15.88
C PHE A 105 -6.30 11.06 -16.76
N THR A 106 -5.39 10.26 -16.20
CA THR A 106 -4.73 9.16 -16.94
C THR A 106 -5.73 8.11 -17.44
N ALA A 107 -6.89 7.97 -16.79
CA ALA A 107 -7.95 7.06 -17.20
C ALA A 107 -8.94 7.65 -18.22
N ALA A 108 -8.81 8.94 -18.56
CA ALA A 108 -9.71 9.60 -19.51
C ALA A 108 -9.87 8.87 -20.85
N PRO A 109 -8.81 8.30 -21.48
CA PRO A 109 -8.96 7.54 -22.72
C PRO A 109 -9.93 6.37 -22.57
N PHE A 110 -9.92 5.65 -21.45
CA PHE A 110 -10.80 4.51 -21.22
C PHE A 110 -12.26 4.93 -21.04
N PHE A 111 -12.52 6.01 -20.31
CA PHE A 111 -13.87 6.53 -20.15
C PHE A 111 -14.44 7.09 -21.45
N ILE A 112 -13.61 7.79 -22.24
CA ILE A 112 -14.01 8.27 -23.57
C ILE A 112 -14.32 7.08 -24.48
N MET A 113 -13.49 6.04 -24.49
CA MET A 113 -13.73 4.83 -25.27
C MET A 113 -14.99 4.09 -24.82
N ALA A 114 -15.24 3.99 -23.51
CA ALA A 114 -16.47 3.40 -22.97
C ALA A 114 -17.70 4.17 -23.44
N LEU A 115 -17.69 5.51 -23.33
CA LEU A 115 -18.79 6.37 -23.76
C LEU A 115 -19.01 6.29 -25.27
N ALA A 116 -17.93 6.39 -26.06
CA ALA A 116 -18.00 6.29 -27.50
C ALA A 116 -18.54 4.93 -27.94
N TRP A 117 -18.04 3.83 -27.37
CA TRP A 117 -18.56 2.49 -27.62
C TRP A 117 -20.04 2.37 -27.24
N PHE A 118 -20.41 2.85 -26.05
CA PHE A 118 -21.78 2.76 -25.57
C PHE A 118 -22.76 3.49 -26.51
N VAL A 119 -22.47 4.74 -26.85
CA VAL A 119 -23.33 5.59 -27.70
C VAL A 119 -23.33 5.13 -29.15
N ILE A 120 -22.15 4.95 -29.76
CA ILE A 120 -22.07 4.63 -31.19
C ILE A 120 -22.68 3.26 -31.47
N PHE A 121 -22.34 2.25 -30.65
CA PHE A 121 -22.87 0.91 -30.84
C PHE A 121 -24.37 0.85 -30.57
N GLY A 122 -24.86 1.55 -29.54
CA GLY A 122 -26.29 1.68 -29.25
C GLY A 122 -27.07 2.34 -30.39
N LEU A 123 -26.55 3.46 -30.92
CA LEU A 123 -27.13 4.13 -32.08
C LEU A 123 -27.14 3.23 -33.32
N CYS A 124 -26.04 2.53 -33.60
CA CYS A 124 -25.97 1.58 -34.71
C CYS A 124 -27.01 0.45 -34.58
N LEU A 125 -27.16 -0.15 -33.39
CA LEU A 125 -28.18 -1.16 -33.14
C LEU A 125 -29.60 -0.62 -33.34
N SER A 126 -29.88 0.59 -32.84
CA SER A 126 -31.18 1.24 -33.00
C SER A 126 -31.52 1.52 -34.46
N LEU A 127 -30.56 2.03 -35.24
CA LEU A 127 -30.71 2.31 -36.67
C LEU A 127 -30.89 1.02 -37.48
N ILE A 128 -30.17 -0.05 -37.13
CA ILE A 128 -30.34 -1.37 -37.77
C ILE A 128 -31.75 -1.90 -37.49
N CYS A 129 -32.25 -1.78 -36.25
CA CYS A 129 -33.61 -2.19 -35.89
C CYS A 129 -34.68 -1.40 -36.68
N LEU A 130 -34.51 -0.07 -36.78
CA LEU A 130 -35.43 0.83 -37.47
C LEU A 130 -35.42 0.60 -38.99
N CYS A 131 -34.25 0.40 -39.60
CA CYS A 131 -34.11 0.03 -41.01
C CYS A 131 -34.70 -1.36 -41.31
N TYR A 132 -34.59 -2.32 -40.38
CA TYR A 132 -35.18 -3.65 -40.55
C TYR A 132 -36.72 -3.60 -40.52
N CYS A 133 -37.30 -2.66 -39.76
CA CYS A 133 -38.74 -2.44 -39.72
C CYS A 133 -39.27 -1.64 -40.93
N CYS A 134 -38.45 -0.77 -41.55
CA CYS A 134 -38.92 0.20 -42.55
C CYS A 134 -38.44 -0.03 -43.98
N CYS A 135 -37.42 -0.86 -44.23
CA CYS A 135 -36.81 -1.01 -45.58
C CYS A 135 -36.80 -2.47 -46.07
N THR A 136 -37.15 -2.67 -47.34
CA THR A 136 -36.99 -3.95 -48.05
C THR A 136 -35.52 -4.25 -48.34
N ARG A 137 -35.09 -5.50 -48.07
CA ARG A 137 -33.71 -5.96 -48.26
C ARG A 137 -33.37 -6.13 -49.74
N GLU A 138 -32.33 -5.44 -50.21
CA GLU A 138 -31.68 -5.76 -51.49
C GLU A 138 -30.79 -7.02 -51.34
N PRO A 139 -30.80 -7.94 -52.33
CA PRO A 139 -30.00 -9.15 -52.28
C PRO A 139 -28.52 -8.82 -52.52
N TYR A 140 -27.76 -8.74 -51.43
CA TYR A 140 -26.30 -8.59 -51.48
C TYR A 140 -25.62 -9.93 -51.80
N GLY A 141 -24.57 -9.89 -52.63
CA GLY A 141 -23.79 -11.06 -53.04
C GLY A 141 -22.78 -11.54 -51.97
N TYR A 142 -22.59 -12.85 -51.90
CA TYR A 142 -21.67 -13.51 -50.95
C TYR A 142 -20.19 -13.30 -51.30
N SER A 143 -19.36 -12.92 -50.32
CA SER A 143 -17.89 -12.85 -50.48
C SER A 143 -17.17 -13.97 -49.71
N LYS A 144 -16.51 -14.88 -50.43
CA LYS A 144 -15.74 -16.00 -49.85
C LYS A 144 -14.61 -15.52 -48.93
N LEU A 145 -13.95 -14.43 -49.31
CA LEU A 145 -12.81 -13.88 -48.56
C LEU A 145 -13.28 -13.29 -47.22
N ALA A 146 -14.37 -12.51 -47.22
CA ALA A 146 -14.93 -11.93 -46.01
C ALA A 146 -15.41 -13.01 -45.02
N TYR A 147 -16.02 -14.08 -45.52
CA TYR A 147 -16.45 -15.22 -44.70
C TYR A 147 -15.25 -15.97 -44.06
N ALA A 148 -14.20 -16.26 -44.84
CA ALA A 148 -13.03 -16.96 -44.31
C ALA A 148 -12.25 -16.10 -43.30
N LEU A 149 -12.05 -14.82 -43.61
CA LEU A 149 -11.31 -13.89 -42.76
C LEU A 149 -12.04 -13.61 -41.44
N SER A 150 -13.37 -13.41 -41.48
CA SER A 150 -14.16 -13.23 -40.26
C SER A 150 -14.11 -14.46 -39.35
N LEU A 151 -14.11 -15.68 -39.90
CA LEU A 151 -13.97 -16.90 -39.11
C LEU A 151 -12.60 -16.99 -38.43
N ILE A 152 -11.51 -16.73 -39.17
CA ILE A 152 -10.15 -16.75 -38.63
C ILE A 152 -10.00 -15.72 -37.49
N LEU A 153 -10.50 -14.50 -37.69
CA LEU A 153 -10.46 -13.45 -36.67
C LEU A 153 -11.31 -13.81 -35.44
N LEU A 154 -12.47 -14.44 -35.62
CA LEU A 154 -13.27 -14.91 -34.48
C LEU A 154 -12.51 -15.95 -33.64
N ILE A 155 -11.84 -16.92 -34.28
CA ILE A 155 -11.01 -17.89 -33.57
C ILE A 155 -9.90 -17.16 -32.81
N LEU A 156 -9.19 -16.23 -33.47
CA LEU A 156 -8.13 -15.45 -32.85
C LEU A 156 -8.62 -14.68 -31.62
N PHE A 157 -9.72 -13.94 -31.73
CA PHE A 157 -10.25 -13.15 -30.62
C PHE A 157 -10.78 -14.02 -29.49
N THR A 158 -11.35 -15.20 -29.77
CA THR A 158 -11.70 -16.15 -28.69
C THR A 158 -10.46 -16.64 -27.94
N VAL A 159 -9.36 -16.92 -28.63
CA VAL A 159 -8.08 -17.29 -27.98
C VAL A 159 -7.53 -16.13 -27.15
N VAL A 160 -7.54 -14.90 -27.68
CA VAL A 160 -7.09 -13.71 -26.93
C VAL A 160 -7.98 -13.46 -25.71
N ALA A 161 -9.30 -13.65 -25.81
CA ALA A 161 -10.20 -13.54 -24.67
C ALA A 161 -9.88 -14.56 -23.58
N ILE A 162 -9.60 -15.82 -23.94
CA ILE A 162 -9.19 -16.86 -22.99
C ILE A 162 -7.87 -16.47 -22.30
N VAL A 163 -6.86 -16.06 -23.07
CA VAL A 163 -5.56 -15.62 -22.52
C VAL A 163 -5.75 -14.41 -21.60
N GLY A 164 -6.55 -13.42 -22.01
CA GLY A 164 -6.88 -12.25 -21.21
C GLY A 164 -7.56 -12.60 -19.89
N CYS A 165 -8.52 -13.53 -19.91
CA CYS A 165 -9.21 -14.02 -18.71
C CYS A 165 -8.24 -14.74 -17.76
N VAL A 166 -7.29 -15.53 -18.28
CA VAL A 166 -6.25 -16.19 -17.48
C VAL A 166 -5.29 -15.18 -16.86
N VAL A 167 -4.83 -14.20 -17.63
CA VAL A 167 -3.95 -13.12 -17.13
C VAL A 167 -4.68 -12.31 -16.06
N LEU A 168 -5.95 -11.97 -16.28
CA LEU A 168 -6.77 -11.27 -15.30
C LEU A 168 -6.93 -12.10 -14.02
N TYR A 169 -7.35 -13.37 -14.12
CA TYR A 169 -7.54 -14.24 -12.96
C TYR A 169 -6.26 -14.40 -12.13
N THR A 170 -5.13 -14.64 -12.80
CA THR A 170 -3.84 -14.78 -12.13
C THR A 170 -3.32 -13.46 -11.56
N GLY A 171 -3.50 -12.35 -12.28
CA GLY A 171 -3.18 -10.99 -11.81
C GLY A 171 -3.96 -10.62 -10.56
N GLN A 172 -5.27 -10.87 -10.54
CA GLN A 172 -6.14 -10.64 -9.38
C GLN A 172 -5.69 -11.41 -8.15
N ALA A 173 -5.48 -12.72 -8.28
CA ALA A 173 -5.09 -13.57 -7.16
C ALA A 173 -3.76 -13.10 -6.55
N LYS A 174 -2.78 -12.76 -7.39
CA LYS A 174 -1.46 -12.30 -6.93
C LYS A 174 -1.49 -10.88 -6.37
N PHE A 175 -2.29 -9.98 -6.95
CA PHE A 175 -2.47 -8.62 -6.44
C PHE A 175 -3.13 -8.62 -5.06
N HIS A 176 -4.22 -9.37 -4.90
CA HIS A 176 -4.91 -9.53 -3.61
C HIS A 176 -3.95 -10.11 -2.55
N HIS A 177 -3.22 -11.18 -2.88
CA HIS A 177 -2.24 -11.77 -1.96
C HIS A 177 -1.12 -10.78 -1.58
N SER A 178 -0.55 -10.07 -2.56
CA SER A 178 0.50 -9.09 -2.32
C SER A 178 0.01 -7.94 -1.43
N THR A 179 -1.19 -7.44 -1.67
CA THR A 179 -1.77 -6.31 -0.92
C THR A 179 -2.11 -6.72 0.51
N ASN A 180 -2.72 -7.89 0.71
CA ASN A 180 -2.97 -8.43 2.05
C ASN A 180 -1.66 -8.62 2.83
N LYS A 181 -0.61 -9.16 2.20
CA LYS A 181 0.71 -9.31 2.83
C LYS A 181 1.30 -7.96 3.26
N THR A 182 1.17 -6.92 2.43
CA THR A 182 1.62 -5.55 2.77
C THR A 182 0.82 -4.97 3.93
N LEU A 183 -0.51 -5.11 3.93
CA LEU A 183 -1.36 -4.60 5.02
C LEU A 183 -1.02 -5.28 6.35
N LYS A 184 -0.90 -6.61 6.38
CA LYS A 184 -0.49 -7.36 7.58
C LYS A 184 0.87 -6.95 8.09
N TYR A 185 1.81 -6.64 7.20
CA TYR A 185 3.11 -6.14 7.58
C TYR A 185 2.99 -4.77 8.29
N VAL A 186 2.24 -3.83 7.73
CA VAL A 186 2.01 -2.49 8.31
C VAL A 186 1.31 -2.61 9.68
N VAL A 187 0.27 -3.44 9.78
CA VAL A 187 -0.47 -3.66 11.03
C VAL A 187 0.44 -4.25 12.11
N ARG A 188 1.26 -5.24 11.76
CA ARG A 188 2.22 -5.83 12.70
C ARG A 188 3.24 -4.80 13.22
N GLN A 189 3.71 -3.87 12.38
CA GLN A 189 4.60 -2.81 12.82
C GLN A 189 3.89 -1.79 13.74
N ALA A 190 2.62 -1.47 13.44
CA ALA A 190 1.79 -0.63 14.29
C ALA A 190 1.49 -1.28 15.65
N ASP A 191 1.13 -2.57 15.68
CA ASP A 191 0.88 -3.31 16.92
C ASP A 191 2.13 -3.43 17.79
N THR A 192 3.29 -3.72 17.17
CA THR A 192 4.58 -3.75 17.89
C THR A 192 4.88 -2.39 18.52
N THR A 193 4.56 -1.30 17.81
CA THR A 193 4.71 0.06 18.33
C THR A 193 3.74 0.33 19.48
N ALA A 194 2.47 0.00 19.31
CA ALA A 194 1.44 0.16 20.33
C ALA A 194 1.77 -0.64 21.60
N GLU A 195 2.24 -1.88 21.47
CA GLU A 195 2.63 -2.73 22.60
C GLU A 195 3.79 -2.11 23.40
N LYS A 196 4.84 -1.62 22.73
CA LYS A 196 5.97 -0.96 23.40
C LYS A 196 5.52 0.30 24.15
N LEU A 197 4.67 1.13 23.55
CA LEU A 197 4.14 2.35 24.17
C LEU A 197 3.23 2.03 25.37
N ARG A 198 2.42 0.98 25.27
CA ARG A 198 1.53 0.51 26.33
C ARG A 198 2.31 -0.07 27.51
N ASN A 199 3.34 -0.89 27.27
CA ASN A 199 4.21 -1.41 28.32
C ASN A 199 4.92 -0.27 29.07
N LEU A 200 5.43 0.72 28.34
CA LEU A 200 6.02 1.92 28.94
C LEU A 200 5.00 2.70 29.79
N SER A 201 3.77 2.87 29.29
CA SER A 201 2.67 3.50 30.04
C SER A 201 2.34 2.75 31.34
N ASP A 202 2.28 1.42 31.30
CA ASP A 202 1.99 0.58 32.47
C ASP A 202 3.11 0.63 33.53
N ASP A 203 4.37 0.72 33.09
CA ASP A 203 5.52 0.87 33.98
C ASP A 203 5.58 2.27 34.63
N LEU A 204 5.24 3.32 33.87
CA LEU A 204 5.06 4.68 34.39
C LEU A 204 3.95 4.74 35.45
N ALA A 205 2.80 4.11 35.19
CA ALA A 205 1.68 4.03 36.11
C ALA A 205 2.06 3.29 37.41
N SER A 206 2.84 2.22 37.27
CA SER A 206 3.34 1.43 38.40
C SER A 206 4.28 2.26 39.27
N ALA A 207 5.24 2.97 38.68
CA ALA A 207 6.15 3.84 39.41
C ALA A 207 5.43 4.97 40.17
N LYS A 208 4.37 5.54 39.58
CA LYS A 208 3.58 6.62 40.21
C LYS A 208 2.85 6.16 41.48
N LYS A 209 2.09 5.05 41.41
CA LYS A 209 1.29 4.53 42.55
C LYS A 209 2.12 4.28 43.81
N ILE A 210 3.40 4.10 43.59
CA ILE A 210 4.37 3.61 44.55
C ILE A 210 5.07 4.80 45.26
N ALA A 211 5.22 5.97 44.63
CA ALA A 211 5.86 7.16 45.19
C ALA A 211 5.02 7.95 46.22
N VAL A 212 3.89 7.41 46.70
CA VAL A 212 2.89 8.13 47.51
C VAL A 212 3.30 8.34 48.98
N ALA A 213 4.48 7.86 49.41
CA ALA A 213 5.04 8.23 50.71
C ALA A 213 5.88 9.51 50.61
N GLN A 214 5.29 10.67 50.28
CA GLN A 214 5.77 12.08 50.44
C GLN A 214 7.26 12.46 50.21
N VAL A 215 8.14 11.55 49.81
CA VAL A 215 9.61 11.69 49.90
C VAL A 215 10.26 11.71 48.52
N PHE A 216 9.59 11.24 47.46
CA PHE A 216 10.28 10.92 46.21
C PHE A 216 9.87 11.71 44.95
N LEU A 217 8.64 12.25 44.83
CA LEU A 217 8.23 13.01 43.63
C LEU A 217 7.32 14.21 43.95
N PRO A 218 7.67 15.45 43.54
CA PRO A 218 6.80 16.62 43.66
C PRO A 218 5.45 16.43 42.95
N VAL A 219 4.39 17.10 43.44
CA VAL A 219 3.03 17.02 42.88
C VAL A 219 2.99 17.38 41.39
N GLN A 220 3.80 18.35 40.96
CA GLN A 220 3.88 18.75 39.54
C GLN A 220 4.34 17.59 38.64
N VAL A 221 5.39 16.87 39.05
CA VAL A 221 5.93 15.73 38.28
C VAL A 221 4.90 14.59 38.20
N GLN A 222 4.11 14.40 39.26
CA GLN A 222 3.03 13.40 39.25
C GLN A 222 1.92 13.74 38.24
N SER A 223 1.60 15.04 38.08
CA SER A 223 0.63 15.51 37.08
C SER A 223 1.17 15.34 35.65
N ASP A 224 2.45 15.64 35.42
CA ASP A 224 3.07 15.48 34.10
C ASP A 224 3.12 14.00 33.69
N ILE A 225 3.41 13.09 34.64
CA ILE A 225 3.36 11.64 34.41
C ILE A 225 1.94 11.18 34.05
N ASP A 226 0.89 11.71 34.67
CA ASP A 226 -0.51 11.36 34.33
C ASP A 226 -0.87 11.76 32.91
N GLU A 227 -0.43 12.95 32.48
CA GLU A 227 -0.66 13.43 31.13
C GLU A 227 0.07 12.54 30.11
N ILE A 228 1.34 12.21 30.36
CA ILE A 228 2.13 11.33 29.49
C ILE A 228 1.52 9.93 29.42
N GLN A 229 1.14 9.34 30.56
CA GLN A 229 0.51 8.02 30.62
C GLN A 229 -0.79 8.00 29.80
N THR A 230 -1.64 9.02 29.98
CA THR A 230 -2.91 9.13 29.24
C THR A 230 -2.67 9.24 27.73
N LYS A 231 -1.69 10.06 27.31
CA LYS A 231 -1.31 10.22 25.91
C LYS A 231 -0.73 8.95 25.31
N LEU A 232 0.20 8.27 25.99
CA LEU A 232 0.80 7.03 25.51
C LEU A 232 -0.24 5.92 25.34
N ASN A 233 -1.12 5.74 26.34
CA ASN A 233 -2.16 4.73 26.28
C ASN A 233 -3.16 5.03 25.16
N THR A 234 -3.62 6.29 25.05
CA THR A 234 -4.57 6.70 23.98
C THR A 234 -3.94 6.54 22.60
N SER A 235 -2.71 7.02 22.38
CA SER A 235 -2.01 6.87 21.10
C SER A 235 -1.74 5.42 20.74
N SER A 236 -1.40 4.56 21.71
CA SER A 236 -1.20 3.13 21.47
C SER A 236 -2.50 2.43 21.04
N TYR A 237 -3.61 2.74 21.72
CA TYR A 237 -4.92 2.18 21.42
C TYR A 237 -5.42 2.67 20.06
N ASP A 238 -5.37 3.99 19.81
CA ASP A 238 -5.74 4.60 18.54
C ASP A 238 -4.93 4.04 17.38
N LEU A 239 -3.61 3.85 17.56
CA LEU A 239 -2.74 3.32 16.52
C LEU A 239 -3.09 1.87 16.16
N SER A 240 -3.22 0.98 17.15
CA SER A 240 -3.56 -0.43 16.93
C SER A 240 -4.98 -0.57 16.37
N GLU A 241 -5.97 0.06 17.01
CA GLU A 241 -7.39 -0.03 16.61
C GLU A 241 -7.63 0.55 15.20
N LYS A 242 -7.11 1.76 14.90
CA LYS A 242 -7.30 2.35 13.56
C LYS A 242 -6.58 1.55 12.49
N THR A 243 -5.42 0.95 12.80
CA THR A 243 -4.67 0.19 11.81
C THR A 243 -5.33 -1.16 11.52
N GLU A 244 -5.85 -1.84 12.54
CA GLU A 244 -6.64 -3.07 12.40
C GLU A 244 -7.96 -2.81 11.65
N ASP A 245 -8.73 -1.79 12.03
CA ASP A 245 -9.98 -1.41 11.35
C ASP A 245 -9.73 -1.00 9.89
N ASN A 246 -8.63 -0.30 9.60
CA ASN A 246 -8.24 0.02 8.23
C ASN A 246 -7.83 -1.23 7.43
N GLN A 247 -7.11 -2.18 8.04
CA GLN A 247 -6.79 -3.45 7.40
C GLN A 247 -8.07 -4.19 7.03
N ASP A 248 -8.98 -4.37 7.98
CA ASP A 248 -10.23 -5.12 7.79
C ASP A 248 -11.09 -4.49 6.68
N LYS A 249 -11.22 -3.16 6.68
CA LYS A 249 -11.93 -2.42 5.63
C LYS A 249 -11.30 -2.63 4.25
N ILE A 250 -9.97 -2.56 4.16
CA ILE A 250 -9.27 -2.72 2.88
C ILE A 250 -9.32 -4.18 2.42
N GLU A 251 -9.12 -5.16 3.30
CA GLU A 251 -9.25 -6.58 2.98
C GLU A 251 -10.65 -6.91 2.47
N HIS A 252 -11.69 -6.39 3.14
CA HIS A 252 -13.08 -6.55 2.70
C HIS A 252 -13.32 -6.00 1.30
N VAL A 253 -12.85 -4.78 1.01
CA VAL A 253 -12.95 -4.18 -0.33
C VAL A 253 -12.18 -5.01 -1.36
N LEU A 254 -10.98 -5.48 -1.04
CA LEU A 254 -10.18 -6.33 -1.93
C LEU A 254 -10.87 -7.65 -2.25
N ASP A 255 -11.56 -8.26 -1.29
CA ASP A 255 -12.34 -9.48 -1.48
C ASP A 255 -13.54 -9.26 -2.41
N ILE A 256 -14.27 -8.17 -2.22
CA ILE A 256 -15.37 -7.77 -3.11
C ILE A 256 -14.84 -7.58 -4.54
N VAL A 257 -13.76 -6.81 -4.68
CA VAL A 257 -13.14 -6.52 -5.98
C VAL A 257 -12.70 -7.81 -6.67
N ARG A 258 -12.05 -8.72 -5.93
CA ARG A 258 -11.63 -10.04 -6.44
C ARG A 258 -12.83 -10.85 -6.92
N LEU A 259 -13.90 -10.91 -6.14
CA LEU A 259 -15.13 -11.63 -6.50
C LEU A 259 -15.77 -11.05 -7.77
N VAL A 260 -15.91 -9.72 -7.85
CA VAL A 260 -16.47 -9.04 -9.04
C VAL A 260 -15.67 -9.37 -10.29
N LEU A 261 -14.34 -9.37 -10.20
CA LEU A 261 -13.46 -9.61 -11.36
C LEU A 261 -13.41 -11.07 -11.78
N ILE A 262 -13.55 -12.01 -10.84
CA ILE A 262 -13.74 -13.43 -11.15
C ILE A 262 -15.06 -13.64 -11.89
N ILE A 263 -16.17 -13.09 -11.38
CA ILE A 263 -17.49 -13.19 -12.02
C ILE A 263 -17.45 -12.59 -13.42
N LEU A 264 -16.89 -11.38 -13.56
CA LEU A 264 -16.75 -10.71 -14.84
C LEU A 264 -15.93 -11.54 -15.83
N SER A 265 -14.79 -12.09 -15.40
CA SER A 265 -13.96 -12.95 -16.24
C SER A 265 -14.72 -14.19 -16.72
N ALA A 266 -15.44 -14.87 -15.81
CA ALA A 266 -16.23 -16.05 -16.14
C ALA A 266 -17.39 -15.72 -17.11
N VAL A 267 -18.12 -14.63 -16.88
CA VAL A 267 -19.22 -14.18 -17.75
C VAL A 267 -18.70 -13.80 -19.13
N MET A 268 -17.57 -13.10 -19.23
CA MET A 268 -16.96 -12.73 -20.52
C MET A 268 -16.46 -13.96 -21.30
N LEU A 269 -15.85 -14.93 -20.62
CA LEU A 269 -15.43 -16.19 -21.24
C LEU A 269 -16.63 -17.01 -21.72
N PHE A 270 -17.67 -17.12 -20.90
CA PHE A 270 -18.90 -17.81 -21.28
C PHE A 270 -19.60 -17.15 -22.48
N LEU A 271 -19.71 -15.82 -22.46
CA LEU A 271 -20.29 -15.03 -23.54
C LEU A 271 -19.51 -15.21 -24.84
N THR A 272 -18.17 -15.14 -24.80
CA THR A 272 -17.32 -15.36 -25.98
C THR A 272 -17.42 -16.77 -26.54
N PHE A 273 -17.41 -17.78 -25.68
CA PHE A 273 -17.55 -19.17 -26.07
C PHE A 273 -18.90 -19.46 -26.72
N ILE A 274 -20.00 -19.07 -26.06
CA ILE A 274 -21.35 -19.31 -26.59
C ILE A 274 -21.60 -18.47 -27.84
N GLY A 275 -21.16 -17.22 -27.88
CA GLY A 275 -21.30 -16.37 -29.06
C GLY A 275 -20.59 -16.97 -30.28
N PHE A 276 -19.39 -17.53 -30.08
CA PHE A 276 -18.67 -18.27 -31.11
C PHE A 276 -19.44 -19.52 -31.59
N LEU A 277 -19.95 -20.34 -30.65
CA LEU A 277 -20.74 -21.54 -31.00
C LEU A 277 -22.01 -21.18 -31.77
N PHE A 278 -22.81 -20.22 -31.29
CA PHE A 278 -24.03 -19.81 -31.96
C PHE A 278 -23.78 -19.14 -33.31
N SER A 279 -22.65 -18.44 -33.46
CA SER A 279 -22.17 -17.94 -34.75
C SER A 279 -21.91 -19.10 -35.73
N ILE A 280 -21.23 -20.16 -35.29
CA ILE A 280 -20.95 -21.39 -36.07
C ILE A 280 -22.19 -22.25 -36.32
N PHE A 281 -23.20 -22.23 -35.44
CA PHE A 281 -24.47 -22.94 -35.68
C PHE A 281 -25.47 -22.13 -36.51
N GLY A 282 -25.34 -20.80 -36.52
CA GLY A 282 -26.13 -19.89 -37.37
C GLY A 282 -27.42 -19.47 -36.70
N MET A 283 -27.47 -19.54 -35.37
CA MET A 283 -28.61 -19.19 -34.53
C MET A 283 -28.67 -17.68 -34.34
N GLN A 284 -29.16 -16.96 -35.37
CA GLN A 284 -29.06 -15.50 -35.43
C GLN A 284 -29.76 -14.78 -34.26
N CYS A 285 -30.93 -15.24 -33.83
CA CYS A 285 -31.65 -14.64 -32.70
C CYS A 285 -30.80 -14.63 -31.42
N MET A 286 -30.17 -15.78 -31.10
CA MET A 286 -29.32 -15.91 -29.93
C MET A 286 -28.04 -15.05 -30.04
N VAL A 287 -27.44 -14.99 -31.23
CA VAL A 287 -26.26 -14.13 -31.46
C VAL A 287 -26.62 -12.65 -31.23
N TYR A 288 -27.76 -12.17 -31.74
CA TYR A 288 -28.18 -10.78 -31.53
C TYR A 288 -28.45 -10.48 -30.05
N THR A 289 -29.08 -11.40 -29.30
CA THR A 289 -29.27 -11.25 -27.86
C THR A 289 -27.94 -11.15 -27.11
N LEU A 290 -26.97 -12.02 -27.43
CA LEU A 290 -25.63 -11.96 -26.84
C LEU A 290 -24.87 -10.69 -27.20
N VAL A 291 -25.10 -10.14 -28.40
CA VAL A 291 -24.52 -8.86 -28.80
C VAL A 291 -24.99 -7.70 -27.91
N ILE A 292 -26.26 -7.69 -27.50
CA ILE A 292 -26.81 -6.68 -26.58
C ILE A 292 -26.17 -6.81 -25.19
N PHE A 293 -26.07 -8.03 -24.65
CA PHE A 293 -25.39 -8.23 -23.35
C PHE A 293 -23.90 -7.89 -23.40
N GLY A 294 -23.21 -8.30 -24.48
CA GLY A 294 -21.80 -8.03 -24.67
C GLY A 294 -21.49 -6.54 -24.81
N TRP A 295 -22.40 -5.76 -25.41
CA TRP A 295 -22.28 -4.30 -25.51
C TRP A 295 -22.19 -3.64 -24.13
N ILE A 296 -23.07 -4.02 -23.20
CA ILE A 296 -23.08 -3.50 -21.83
C ILE A 296 -21.81 -3.95 -21.09
N LEU A 297 -21.46 -5.23 -21.20
CA LEU A 297 -20.30 -5.79 -20.52
C LEU A 297 -18.98 -5.15 -20.97
N VAL A 298 -18.78 -4.96 -22.27
CA VAL A 298 -17.58 -4.27 -22.80
C VAL A 298 -17.49 -2.83 -22.30
N THR A 299 -18.63 -2.15 -22.16
CA THR A 299 -18.66 -0.79 -21.58
C THR A 299 -18.19 -0.82 -20.13
N LEU A 300 -18.71 -1.76 -19.33
CA LEU A 300 -18.30 -1.95 -17.93
C LEU A 300 -16.81 -2.29 -17.81
N THR A 301 -16.28 -3.16 -18.68
CA THR A 301 -14.86 -3.54 -18.61
C THR A 301 -13.94 -2.38 -18.95
N PHE A 302 -14.29 -1.48 -19.88
CA PHE A 302 -13.50 -0.26 -20.12
C PHE A 302 -13.50 0.70 -18.94
N VAL A 303 -14.64 0.89 -18.27
CA VAL A 303 -14.71 1.69 -17.03
C VAL A 303 -13.78 1.10 -15.97
N LEU A 304 -13.80 -0.23 -15.79
CA LEU A 304 -12.91 -0.92 -14.87
C LEU A 304 -11.43 -0.81 -15.27
N CYS A 305 -11.08 -0.88 -16.55
CA CYS A 305 -9.72 -0.61 -17.03
C CYS A 305 -9.24 0.77 -16.56
N GLY A 306 -10.10 1.80 -16.68
CA GLY A 306 -9.79 3.14 -16.20
C GLY A 306 -9.52 3.18 -14.70
N VAL A 307 -10.41 2.61 -13.90
CA VAL A 307 -10.26 2.56 -12.42
C VAL A 307 -8.97 1.84 -12.02
N PHE A 308 -8.68 0.67 -12.61
CA PHE A 308 -7.46 -0.09 -12.31
C PHE A 308 -6.18 0.59 -12.80
N LEU A 309 -6.25 1.38 -13.88
CA LEU A 309 -5.11 2.19 -14.31
C LEU A 309 -4.80 3.30 -13.30
N VAL A 310 -5.83 4.00 -12.78
CA VAL A 310 -5.65 4.98 -11.71
C VAL A 310 -5.02 4.32 -10.49
N LEU A 311 -5.56 3.17 -10.06
CA LEU A 311 -5.03 2.41 -8.93
C LEU A 311 -3.56 2.03 -9.16
N HIS A 312 -3.22 1.47 -10.33
CA HIS A 312 -1.84 1.12 -10.68
C HIS A 312 -0.92 2.34 -10.61
N ASN A 313 -1.36 3.48 -11.14
CA ASN A 313 -0.59 4.71 -11.11
C ASN A 313 -0.38 5.20 -9.68
N VAL A 314 -1.43 5.30 -8.86
CA VAL A 314 -1.33 5.72 -7.45
C VAL A 314 -0.42 4.77 -6.66
N THR A 315 -0.57 3.45 -6.81
CA THR A 315 0.30 2.46 -6.14
C THR A 315 1.75 2.63 -6.57
N SER A 316 2.01 2.80 -7.88
CA SER A 316 3.38 2.96 -8.36
C SER A 316 3.98 4.31 -7.98
N ASP A 317 3.19 5.37 -7.91
CA ASP A 317 3.65 6.70 -7.46
C ASP A 317 4.01 6.65 -5.98
N THR A 318 3.17 6.00 -5.17
CA THR A 318 3.41 5.79 -3.73
C THR A 318 4.66 4.95 -3.46
N CYS A 319 4.88 3.90 -4.25
CA CYS A 319 6.09 3.08 -4.12
C CYS A 319 7.37 3.85 -4.44
N VAL A 320 7.32 4.71 -5.47
CA VAL A 320 8.48 5.55 -5.83
C VAL A 320 8.70 6.64 -4.80
N SER A 321 7.64 7.30 -4.32
CA SER A 321 7.74 8.33 -3.30
C SER A 321 8.29 7.79 -1.97
N MET A 322 7.86 6.59 -1.55
CA MET A 322 8.43 5.91 -0.37
C MET A 322 9.93 5.67 -0.54
N ASN A 323 10.38 5.23 -1.72
CA ASN A 323 11.79 4.98 -1.99
C ASN A 323 12.62 6.28 -1.97
N GLU A 324 12.16 7.30 -2.68
CA GLU A 324 12.87 8.60 -2.75
C GLU A 324 12.96 9.29 -1.40
N TRP A 325 11.91 9.18 -0.57
CA TRP A 325 11.93 9.71 0.80
C TRP A 325 12.92 8.96 1.70
N VAL A 326 13.03 7.64 1.55
CA VAL A 326 14.04 6.82 2.25
C VAL A 326 15.46 7.23 1.84
N GLU A 327 15.69 7.54 0.56
CA GLU A 327 17.00 7.94 0.04
C GLU A 327 17.40 9.37 0.42
N ASN A 328 16.44 10.25 0.71
CA ASN A 328 16.67 11.68 0.98
C ASN A 328 16.20 12.10 2.39
N PRO A 329 16.91 11.72 3.46
CA PRO A 329 16.48 11.92 4.85
C PRO A 329 16.28 13.36 5.31
N THR A 330 17.01 14.30 4.71
CA THR A 330 17.09 15.69 5.18
C THR A 330 16.22 16.64 4.36
N ALA A 331 15.57 16.14 3.31
CA ALA A 331 14.79 16.98 2.40
C ALA A 331 13.37 17.16 2.92
N HIS A 332 12.84 18.37 2.80
CA HIS A 332 11.44 18.63 3.12
C HIS A 332 10.53 18.09 2.02
N THR A 333 9.52 17.29 2.39
CA THR A 333 8.65 16.60 1.42
C THR A 333 7.18 16.67 1.81
N ALA A 334 6.29 16.29 0.87
CA ALA A 334 4.85 16.14 1.13
C ALA A 334 4.53 15.07 2.20
N LEU A 335 5.49 14.22 2.56
CA LEU A 335 5.32 13.20 3.58
C LEU A 335 5.54 13.76 4.99
N ASP A 336 6.25 14.88 5.13
CA ASP A 336 6.51 15.55 6.42
C ASP A 336 5.22 16.10 7.05
N ASP A 337 4.25 16.50 6.21
CA ASP A 337 2.91 16.92 6.65
C ASP A 337 2.12 15.78 7.29
N ILE A 338 2.49 14.52 7.00
CA ILE A 338 1.84 13.30 7.49
C ILE A 338 2.64 12.68 8.65
N LEU A 339 3.98 12.73 8.56
CA LEU A 339 4.92 12.18 9.51
C LEU A 339 5.79 13.31 10.07
N PRO A 340 5.45 13.89 11.24
CA PRO A 340 6.22 14.98 11.82
C PRO A 340 7.53 14.44 12.43
N CYS A 341 8.52 14.23 11.57
CA CYS A 341 9.86 13.78 11.95
C CYS A 341 10.66 14.95 12.52
N VAL A 342 11.48 14.64 13.52
CA VAL A 342 12.37 15.61 14.17
C VAL A 342 13.80 15.41 13.67
N ASP A 343 14.60 16.48 13.66
CA ASP A 343 16.00 16.39 13.28
C ASP A 343 16.83 15.55 14.26
N ASN A 344 17.95 15.01 13.76
CA ASN A 344 18.83 14.15 14.54
C ASN A 344 19.40 14.84 15.79
N ALA A 345 19.66 16.15 15.76
CA ALA A 345 20.22 16.84 16.93
C ALA A 345 19.20 16.91 18.07
N THR A 346 17.95 17.25 17.76
CA THR A 346 16.86 17.27 18.75
C THR A 346 16.49 15.86 19.23
N ALA A 347 16.56 14.85 18.35
CA ALA A 347 16.37 13.45 18.73
C ALA A 347 17.48 12.97 19.70
N GLN A 348 18.73 13.35 19.44
CA GLN A 348 19.87 13.06 20.32
C GLN A 348 19.76 13.78 21.67
N GLU A 349 19.28 15.02 21.71
CA GLU A 349 18.98 15.71 22.96
C GLU A 349 17.93 14.95 23.77
N THR A 350 16.87 14.47 23.11
CA THR A 350 15.82 13.67 23.76
C THR A 350 16.37 12.35 24.32
N SER A 351 17.29 11.70 23.59
CA SER A 351 18.00 10.51 24.05
C SER A 351 18.80 10.79 25.33
N ILE A 352 19.56 11.90 25.37
CA ILE A 352 20.33 12.31 26.55
C ILE A 352 19.41 12.56 27.75
N ARG A 353 18.25 13.21 27.53
CA ARG A 353 17.25 13.42 28.59
C ARG A 353 16.69 12.11 29.14
N SER A 354 16.43 11.12 28.28
CA SER A 354 16.00 9.79 28.74
C SER A 354 17.06 9.11 29.61
N LYS A 355 18.34 9.17 29.20
CA LYS A 355 19.47 8.63 29.97
C LYS A 355 19.67 9.37 31.30
N GLU A 356 19.44 10.68 31.32
CA GLU A 356 19.47 11.51 32.51
C GLU A 356 18.41 11.06 33.53
N VAL A 357 17.15 10.91 33.10
CA VAL A 357 16.05 10.44 33.97
C VAL A 357 16.35 9.05 34.53
N THR A 358 16.84 8.14 33.68
CA THR A 358 17.25 6.78 34.11
C THR A 358 18.36 6.84 35.17
N SER A 359 19.38 7.66 34.94
CA SER A 359 20.50 7.84 35.87
C SER A 359 20.07 8.44 37.20
N GLN A 360 19.20 9.45 37.16
CA GLN A 360 18.66 10.09 38.37
C GLN A 360 17.83 9.10 39.19
N LEU A 361 17.01 8.27 38.54
CA LEU A 361 16.19 7.28 39.23
C LEU A 361 17.04 6.21 39.92
N VAL A 362 18.09 5.72 39.26
CA VAL A 362 19.07 4.81 39.88
C VAL A 362 19.79 5.48 41.06
N ASN A 363 20.17 6.74 40.93
CA ASN A 363 20.84 7.48 42.01
C ASN A 363 19.93 7.64 43.24
N VAL A 364 18.65 7.93 43.04
CA VAL A 364 17.66 8.00 44.13
C VAL A 364 17.55 6.66 44.84
N ILE A 365 17.46 5.55 44.10
CA ILE A 365 17.40 4.20 44.67
C ILE A 365 18.68 3.90 45.47
N ASN A 366 19.85 4.23 44.92
CA ASN A 366 21.13 4.04 45.60
C ASN A 366 21.26 4.89 46.86
N GLN A 367 20.75 6.12 46.86
CA GLN A 367 20.70 6.96 48.06
C GLN A 367 19.83 6.34 49.15
N VAL A 368 18.69 5.73 48.81
CA VAL A 368 17.86 4.99 49.77
C VAL A 368 18.63 3.79 50.32
N ILE A 369 19.31 3.04 49.45
CA ILE A 369 20.12 1.89 49.88
C ILE A 369 21.21 2.32 50.85
N THR A 370 22.01 3.33 50.51
CA THR A 370 23.18 3.72 51.32
C THR A 370 22.78 4.46 52.58
N ASN A 371 21.79 5.36 52.50
CA ASN A 371 21.48 6.28 53.59
C ASN A 371 20.31 5.82 54.46
N ILE A 372 19.49 4.87 54.00
CA ILE A 372 18.35 4.36 54.76
C ILE A 372 18.55 2.88 55.07
N SER A 373 18.56 2.01 54.06
CA SER A 373 18.53 0.55 54.26
C SER A 373 19.80 -0.02 54.89
N ASN A 374 20.97 0.51 54.51
CA ASN A 374 22.27 0.03 54.99
C ASN A 374 22.78 0.75 56.26
N ILE A 375 22.08 1.80 56.74
CA ILE A 375 22.41 2.48 58.00
C ILE A 375 21.57 1.91 59.13
N ASN A 376 22.21 1.48 60.21
CA ASN A 376 21.54 1.05 61.44
C ASN A 376 21.12 2.28 62.26
N PHE A 377 19.87 2.72 62.14
CA PHE A 377 19.35 3.84 62.93
C PHE A 377 19.16 3.48 64.40
N ALA A 378 19.25 4.47 65.28
CA ALA A 378 18.87 4.31 66.68
C ALA A 378 17.33 4.33 66.84
N PRO A 379 16.77 3.68 67.87
CA PRO A 379 15.31 3.52 68.03
C PRO A 379 14.51 4.82 68.09
N ASN A 380 15.16 5.95 68.38
CA ASN A 380 14.56 7.29 68.43
C ASN A 380 14.30 7.91 67.05
N PHE A 381 14.89 7.38 65.97
CA PHE A 381 14.71 7.88 64.61
C PHE A 381 13.55 7.19 63.89
N THR A 382 12.33 7.35 64.40
CA THR A 382 11.11 6.94 63.68
C THR A 382 10.75 8.01 62.63
N PRO A 383 10.36 7.67 61.38
CA PRO A 383 10.03 6.33 60.86
C PRO A 383 11.20 5.57 60.20
N LEU A 384 12.43 6.10 60.23
CA LEU A 384 13.61 5.49 59.56
C LEU A 384 14.13 4.23 60.28
N TYR A 385 13.80 4.06 61.55
CA TYR A 385 14.15 2.90 62.35
C TYR A 385 13.17 1.74 62.14
N PHE A 386 13.64 0.67 61.49
CA PHE A 386 12.89 -0.57 61.31
C PHE A 386 13.83 -1.80 61.45
N ASN A 387 14.32 -2.11 62.65
CA ASN A 387 15.11 -3.32 63.00
C ASN A 387 15.83 -4.04 61.84
N GLN A 388 16.87 -3.41 61.27
CA GLN A 388 17.53 -3.80 60.01
C GLN A 388 18.52 -4.97 60.19
N SER A 389 18.01 -6.10 60.66
CA SER A 389 18.78 -7.30 60.93
C SER A 389 18.97 -8.11 59.64
N GLY A 390 19.96 -7.83 58.81
CA GLY A 390 20.19 -8.58 57.56
C GLY A 390 21.47 -8.19 56.80
N PRO A 391 21.84 -8.95 55.75
CA PRO A 391 22.97 -8.61 54.89
C PRO A 391 22.72 -7.26 54.19
N LEU A 392 23.80 -6.53 53.89
CA LEU A 392 23.73 -5.23 53.21
C LEU A 392 23.09 -5.39 51.83
N VAL A 393 22.18 -4.48 51.49
CA VAL A 393 21.57 -4.42 50.16
C VAL A 393 22.64 -3.91 49.18
N PRO A 394 22.95 -4.66 48.11
CA PRO A 394 23.92 -4.22 47.10
C PRO A 394 23.36 -3.06 46.26
N LEU A 395 24.25 -2.19 45.77
CA LEU A 395 23.88 -1.03 44.97
C LEU A 395 23.29 -1.45 43.62
N LEU A 396 22.34 -0.64 43.13
CA LEU A 396 21.79 -0.75 41.80
C LEU A 396 22.80 -0.18 40.80
N CYS A 397 23.09 -0.94 39.75
CA CYS A 397 23.93 -0.47 38.68
C CYS A 397 23.23 0.66 37.90
N ASN A 398 23.96 1.76 37.71
CA ASN A 398 23.58 2.77 36.72
C ASN A 398 24.17 2.35 35.36
N PRO A 399 23.37 2.09 34.32
CA PRO A 399 23.89 1.68 33.01
C PRO A 399 24.69 2.80 32.31
N HIS A 400 24.64 4.03 32.82
CA HIS A 400 25.34 5.18 32.27
C HIS A 400 26.36 5.76 33.24
N ARG A 401 27.39 6.41 32.68
CA ARG A 401 28.36 7.25 33.38
C ARG A 401 27.78 8.65 33.62
N PRO A 402 28.45 9.51 34.42
CA PRO A 402 28.01 10.90 34.63
C PRO A 402 27.95 11.76 33.37
N ASP A 403 28.65 11.36 32.30
CA ASP A 403 28.60 11.97 30.96
C ASP A 403 27.54 11.31 30.04
N PHE A 404 26.68 10.45 30.59
CA PHE A 404 25.63 9.68 29.89
C PHE A 404 26.12 8.69 28.84
N THR A 405 27.43 8.40 28.83
CA THR A 405 27.98 7.29 28.05
C THR A 405 27.68 5.95 28.71
N ASP A 406 27.53 4.89 27.92
CA ASP A 406 27.17 3.58 28.44
C ASP A 406 28.34 2.96 29.22
N ARG A 407 28.05 2.28 30.34
CA ARG A 407 29.05 1.56 31.14
C ARG A 407 28.62 0.14 31.44
N VAL A 408 29.62 -0.72 31.60
CA VAL A 408 29.43 -2.06 32.17
C VAL A 408 29.37 -1.93 33.70
N CYS A 409 28.40 -2.61 34.30
CA CYS A 409 28.21 -2.66 35.75
C CYS A 409 29.37 -3.38 36.44
N ASP A 410 29.73 -2.93 37.64
CA ASP A 410 30.73 -3.63 38.45
C ASP A 410 30.15 -4.95 38.99
N PRO A 411 30.99 -5.99 39.25
CA PRO A 411 30.51 -7.29 39.75
C PRO A 411 29.78 -7.24 41.10
N LYS A 412 29.89 -6.12 41.84
CA LYS A 412 29.26 -5.90 43.14
C LYS A 412 27.93 -5.12 43.03
N GLU A 413 27.64 -4.58 41.85
CA GLU A 413 26.39 -3.87 41.55
C GLU A 413 25.36 -4.86 40.98
N VAL A 414 24.08 -4.55 41.16
CA VAL A 414 22.98 -5.34 40.61
C VAL A 414 22.47 -4.70 39.33
N ALA A 415 22.44 -5.46 38.23
CA ALA A 415 21.88 -4.98 36.98
C ALA A 415 20.36 -4.74 37.07
N LEU A 416 19.87 -3.70 36.38
CA LEU A 416 18.45 -3.28 36.37
C LEU A 416 17.48 -4.44 36.12
N ILE A 417 17.80 -5.31 35.16
CA ILE A 417 16.94 -6.43 34.73
C ILE A 417 16.64 -7.44 35.86
N ASN A 418 17.60 -7.68 36.75
CA ASN A 418 17.48 -8.68 37.82
C ASN A 418 17.24 -8.05 39.19
N ALA A 419 17.25 -6.71 39.29
CA ALA A 419 17.32 -6.02 40.56
C ALA A 419 16.09 -6.23 41.44
N THR A 420 14.88 -6.29 40.87
CA THR A 420 13.65 -6.59 41.62
C THR A 420 13.71 -7.98 42.26
N GLN A 421 14.17 -8.98 41.51
CA GLN A 421 14.31 -10.35 42.02
C GLN A 421 15.37 -10.45 43.11
N VAL A 422 16.52 -9.79 42.95
CA VAL A 422 17.58 -9.77 43.96
C VAL A 422 17.10 -9.07 45.24
N TYR A 423 16.47 -7.91 45.11
CA TYR A 423 16.02 -7.12 46.27
C TYR A 423 14.88 -7.77 47.05
N SER A 424 14.08 -8.64 46.42
CA SER A 424 13.04 -9.40 47.12
C SER A 424 13.59 -10.26 48.27
N GLN A 425 14.86 -10.67 48.19
CA GLN A 425 15.53 -11.50 49.20
C GLN A 425 15.92 -10.71 50.47
N PHE A 426 15.85 -9.38 50.42
CA PHE A 426 16.21 -8.49 51.53
C PHE A 426 14.99 -7.96 52.29
N VAL A 427 13.79 -8.39 51.90
CA VAL A 427 12.51 -7.93 52.46
C VAL A 427 12.22 -8.63 53.78
N CYS A 428 11.93 -7.86 54.83
CA CYS A 428 11.48 -8.37 56.11
C CYS A 428 9.94 -8.45 56.18
N GLN A 429 9.41 -9.29 57.07
CA GLN A 429 8.03 -9.19 57.51
C GLN A 429 7.89 -8.06 58.53
N VAL A 430 6.81 -7.28 58.47
CA VAL A 430 6.59 -6.13 59.35
C VAL A 430 5.47 -6.38 60.35
N SER A 431 5.64 -5.84 61.55
CA SER A 431 4.60 -5.73 62.58
C SER A 431 3.55 -4.66 62.20
N PRO A 432 2.39 -4.58 62.89
CA PRO A 432 1.41 -3.51 62.67
C PRO A 432 1.98 -2.10 62.85
N SER A 433 3.07 -1.95 63.60
CA SER A 433 3.82 -0.71 63.80
C SER A 433 4.86 -0.41 62.72
N GLY A 434 4.95 -1.22 61.64
CA GLY A 434 5.90 -1.01 60.54
C GLY A 434 7.34 -1.47 60.81
N ILE A 435 7.58 -2.16 61.93
CA ILE A 435 8.92 -2.61 62.33
C ILE A 435 9.16 -4.04 61.83
N CYS A 436 10.33 -4.31 61.26
CA CYS A 436 10.75 -5.66 60.84
C CYS A 436 10.77 -6.65 62.02
N THR A 437 10.09 -7.80 61.85
CA THR A 437 10.06 -8.93 62.78
C THR A 437 11.00 -10.06 62.37
N THR A 438 11.26 -10.21 61.07
CA THR A 438 12.24 -11.16 60.52
C THR A 438 13.51 -10.46 60.09
N THR A 439 14.55 -11.24 59.80
CA THR A 439 15.79 -10.71 59.24
C THR A 439 15.55 -10.09 57.85
N GLY A 440 16.00 -8.85 57.65
CA GLY A 440 15.89 -8.11 56.39
C GLY A 440 16.35 -6.65 56.55
N ARG A 441 16.49 -5.94 55.43
CA ARG A 441 16.87 -4.51 55.38
C ARG A 441 15.90 -3.65 54.57
N LEU A 442 14.85 -4.25 54.01
CA LEU A 442 13.79 -3.54 53.28
C LEU A 442 12.43 -3.90 53.90
N THR A 443 11.60 -2.90 54.18
CA THR A 443 10.18 -3.14 54.45
C THR A 443 9.45 -3.44 53.13
N PRO A 444 8.26 -4.08 53.17
CA PRO A 444 7.45 -4.29 51.98
C PRO A 444 7.17 -2.98 51.21
N ASP A 445 6.94 -1.89 51.94
CA ASP A 445 6.70 -0.56 51.34
C ASP A 445 7.95 -0.04 50.62
N PHE A 446 9.12 -0.04 51.26
CA PHE A 446 10.38 0.36 50.61
C PHE A 446 10.72 -0.52 49.41
N TYR A 447 10.50 -1.83 49.52
CA TYR A 447 10.72 -2.74 48.40
C TYR A 447 9.78 -2.43 47.23
N SER A 448 8.48 -2.22 47.48
CA SER A 448 7.54 -1.85 46.42
C SER A 448 7.98 -0.54 45.75
N GLN A 449 8.44 0.44 46.54
CA GLN A 449 9.05 1.71 46.13
C GLN A 449 10.21 1.56 45.18
N MET A 450 11.22 0.83 45.62
CA MET A 450 12.39 0.57 44.81
C MET A 450 12.03 -0.26 43.56
N ALA A 451 11.15 -1.25 43.67
CA ALA A 451 10.76 -2.09 42.54
C ALA A 451 10.05 -1.32 41.43
N GLY A 452 9.18 -0.36 41.77
CA GLY A 452 8.56 0.55 40.80
C GLY A 452 9.60 1.41 40.07
N GLY A 453 10.52 2.02 40.82
CA GLY A 453 11.60 2.83 40.25
C GLY A 453 12.58 2.01 39.39
N ILE A 454 12.89 0.78 39.79
CA ILE A 454 13.74 -0.14 39.00
C ILE A 454 13.06 -0.50 37.69
N LYS A 455 11.76 -0.85 37.72
CA LYS A 455 11.00 -1.17 36.50
C LYS A 455 10.97 0.01 35.54
N LEU A 456 10.65 1.21 36.01
CA LEU A 456 10.65 2.40 35.17
C LEU A 456 12.06 2.71 34.61
N SER A 457 13.11 2.60 35.43
CA SER A 457 14.50 2.77 34.98
C SER A 457 14.84 1.77 33.88
N TYR A 458 14.44 0.51 34.06
CA TYR A 458 14.65 -0.55 33.08
C TYR A 458 13.88 -0.29 31.78
N SER A 459 12.62 0.15 31.86
CA SER A 459 11.79 0.42 30.69
C SER A 459 12.24 1.65 29.92
N LEU A 460 12.69 2.71 30.59
CA LEU A 460 13.32 3.87 29.93
C LEU A 460 14.65 3.50 29.27
N TYR A 461 15.45 2.64 29.91
CA TYR A 461 16.67 2.11 29.31
C TYR A 461 16.38 1.23 28.08
N LEU A 462 15.36 0.37 28.14
CA LEU A 462 14.99 -0.56 27.07
C LEU A 462 14.30 0.14 25.88
N TYR A 463 13.33 1.02 26.16
CA TYR A 463 12.51 1.67 25.14
C TYR A 463 13.05 3.04 24.72
N GLY A 464 14.00 3.62 25.44
CA GLY A 464 14.62 4.91 25.09
C GLY A 464 15.10 4.99 23.64
N PRO A 465 15.92 4.04 23.15
CA PRO A 465 16.35 4.03 21.75
C PRO A 465 15.19 3.95 20.76
N PHE A 466 14.17 3.15 21.05
CA PHE A 466 12.99 3.02 20.20
C PHE A 466 12.18 4.33 20.11
N LEU A 467 12.02 5.06 21.21
CA LEU A 467 11.34 6.36 21.20
C LEU A 467 12.09 7.39 20.35
N VAL A 468 13.43 7.36 20.39
CA VAL A 468 14.28 8.20 19.55
C VAL A 468 14.11 7.83 18.08
N GLU A 469 14.10 6.53 17.75
CA GLU A 469 13.85 6.03 16.39
C GLU A 469 12.45 6.35 15.84
N LEU A 470 11.45 6.49 16.72
CA LEU A 470 10.13 6.97 16.33
C LEU A 470 10.15 8.47 16.05
N GLN A 471 10.86 9.25 16.87
CA GLN A 471 10.91 10.70 16.78
C GLN A 471 11.70 11.21 15.57
N ASP A 472 12.82 10.57 15.25
CA ASP A 472 13.64 10.88 14.06
C ASP A 472 13.14 10.17 12.79
N CYS A 473 12.04 9.41 12.89
CA CYS A 473 11.47 8.57 11.85
C CYS A 473 12.40 7.49 11.29
N THR A 474 13.48 7.11 11.97
CA THR A 474 14.32 5.97 11.60
C THR A 474 13.50 4.68 11.51
N PHE A 475 12.58 4.46 12.45
CA PHE A 475 11.65 3.32 12.43
C PHE A 475 10.77 3.31 11.17
N VAL A 476 10.24 4.49 10.79
CA VAL A 476 9.39 4.62 9.61
C VAL A 476 10.20 4.43 8.33
N ARG A 477 11.43 4.94 8.29
CA ARG A 477 12.37 4.74 7.18
C ARG A 477 12.70 3.27 6.98
N GLN A 478 12.97 2.52 8.06
CA GLN A 478 13.18 1.07 7.98
C GLN A 478 11.93 0.36 7.44
N THR A 479 10.76 0.73 7.96
CA THR A 479 9.47 0.19 7.49
C THR A 479 9.24 0.45 6.00
N PHE A 480 9.51 1.67 5.52
CA PHE A 480 9.34 2.05 4.12
C PHE A 480 10.39 1.42 3.21
N THR A 481 11.61 1.22 3.71
CA THR A 481 12.65 0.46 3.02
C THR A 481 12.17 -0.96 2.74
N GLU A 482 11.63 -1.65 3.75
CA GLU A 482 11.07 -3.00 3.58
C GLU A 482 9.87 -3.01 2.62
N ILE A 483 8.95 -2.05 2.73
CA ILE A 483 7.79 -1.93 1.83
C ILE A 483 8.25 -1.70 0.37
N SER A 484 9.16 -0.75 0.15
CA SER A 484 9.70 -0.40 -1.16
C SER A 484 10.43 -1.57 -1.82
N HIS A 485 11.27 -2.29 -1.09
CA HIS A 485 12.07 -3.37 -1.66
C HIS A 485 11.31 -4.69 -1.78
N GLU A 486 10.56 -5.11 -0.75
CA GLU A 486 9.95 -6.45 -0.74
C GLU A 486 8.54 -6.49 -1.32
N TYR A 487 7.74 -5.44 -1.12
CA TYR A 487 6.30 -5.47 -1.41
C TYR A 487 5.91 -4.72 -2.67
N CYS A 488 6.51 -3.54 -2.88
CA CYS A 488 6.23 -2.67 -4.02
C CYS A 488 6.46 -3.30 -5.41
N PRO A 489 7.49 -4.13 -5.65
CA PRO A 489 7.66 -4.81 -6.94
C PRO A 489 6.48 -5.73 -7.27
N GLY A 490 5.97 -6.46 -6.27
CA GLY A 490 4.78 -7.31 -6.41
C GLY A 490 3.53 -6.50 -6.70
N LEU A 491 3.26 -5.46 -5.91
CA LEU A 491 2.11 -4.57 -6.07
C LEU A 491 2.06 -3.93 -7.45
N ARG A 492 3.19 -3.37 -7.92
CA ARG A 492 3.29 -2.73 -9.25
C ARG A 492 3.10 -3.75 -10.38
N ARG A 493 3.73 -4.93 -10.27
CA ARG A 493 3.64 -5.96 -11.32
C ARG A 493 2.22 -6.51 -11.44
N TYR A 494 1.58 -6.86 -10.33
CA TYR A 494 0.29 -7.54 -10.37
C TYR A 494 -0.88 -6.57 -10.62
N SER A 495 -0.81 -5.32 -10.16
CA SER A 495 -1.77 -4.28 -10.59
C SER A 495 -1.70 -4.03 -12.09
N ASN A 496 -0.49 -4.04 -12.69
CA ASN A 496 -0.34 -3.93 -14.14
C ASN A 496 -0.95 -5.14 -14.89
N TRP A 497 -0.77 -6.37 -14.37
CA TRP A 497 -1.38 -7.57 -14.97
C TRP A 497 -2.90 -7.53 -14.99
N ILE A 498 -3.52 -6.98 -13.94
CA ILE A 498 -4.98 -6.79 -13.90
C ILE A 498 -5.43 -5.87 -15.03
N TYR A 499 -4.79 -4.70 -15.13
CA TYR A 499 -5.10 -3.72 -16.17
C TYR A 499 -4.92 -4.31 -17.58
N ILE A 500 -3.79 -4.98 -17.84
CA ILE A 500 -3.51 -5.64 -19.13
C ILE A 500 -4.55 -6.74 -19.42
N GLY A 501 -4.89 -7.56 -18.42
CA GLY A 501 -5.88 -8.63 -18.55
C GLY A 501 -7.26 -8.08 -18.91
N LEU A 502 -7.73 -7.06 -18.18
CA LEU A 502 -9.00 -6.38 -18.48
C LEU A 502 -9.00 -5.76 -19.88
N LEU A 503 -7.90 -5.14 -20.30
CA LEU A 503 -7.78 -4.54 -21.63
C LEU A 503 -7.86 -5.60 -22.74
N MET A 504 -7.12 -6.71 -22.60
CA MET A 504 -7.14 -7.80 -23.57
C MET A 504 -8.54 -8.40 -23.71
N VAL A 505 -9.22 -8.69 -22.60
CA VAL A 505 -10.58 -9.24 -22.62
C VAL A 505 -11.54 -8.24 -23.27
N SER A 506 -11.49 -6.96 -22.88
CA SER A 506 -12.37 -5.91 -23.42
C SER A 506 -12.27 -5.81 -24.94
N LEU A 507 -11.04 -5.75 -25.47
CA LEU A 507 -10.80 -5.62 -26.91
C LEU A 507 -11.18 -6.88 -27.66
N ALA A 508 -10.86 -8.06 -27.12
CA ALA A 508 -11.20 -9.33 -27.74
C ALA A 508 -12.72 -9.52 -27.84
N VAL A 509 -13.47 -9.20 -26.79
CA VAL A 509 -14.93 -9.30 -26.80
C VAL A 509 -15.54 -8.24 -27.71
N LEU A 510 -15.08 -6.99 -27.64
CA LEU A 510 -15.52 -5.91 -28.54
C LEU A 510 -15.44 -6.34 -30.01
N LEU A 511 -14.27 -6.85 -30.43
CA LEU A 511 -14.05 -7.29 -31.80
C LEU A 511 -14.89 -8.54 -32.12
N SER A 512 -15.01 -9.48 -31.18
CA SER A 512 -15.85 -10.67 -31.35
C SER A 512 -17.31 -10.33 -31.61
N LEU A 513 -17.88 -9.35 -30.89
CA LEU A 513 -19.28 -8.92 -31.09
C LEU A 513 -19.53 -8.42 -32.51
N VAL A 514 -18.59 -7.63 -33.05
CA VAL A 514 -18.67 -7.11 -34.42
C VAL A 514 -18.57 -8.24 -35.43
N PHE A 515 -17.59 -9.12 -35.28
CA PHE A 515 -17.36 -10.21 -36.23
C PHE A 515 -18.43 -11.31 -36.15
N TRP A 516 -19.11 -11.51 -35.02
CA TRP A 516 -20.28 -12.41 -34.95
C TRP A 516 -21.41 -11.94 -35.87
N VAL A 517 -21.69 -10.63 -35.90
CA VAL A 517 -22.71 -10.06 -36.78
C VAL A 517 -22.30 -10.18 -38.25
N VAL A 518 -21.03 -9.87 -38.57
CA VAL A 518 -20.50 -9.95 -39.94
C VAL A 518 -20.51 -11.39 -40.45
N TYR A 519 -19.96 -12.34 -39.69
CA TYR A 519 -19.92 -13.75 -40.05
C TYR A 519 -21.33 -14.34 -40.17
N GLY A 520 -22.22 -14.04 -39.22
CA GLY A 520 -23.61 -14.48 -39.25
C GLY A 520 -24.37 -13.97 -40.47
N ARG A 521 -24.07 -12.74 -40.94
CA ARG A 521 -24.62 -12.17 -42.17
C ARG A 521 -24.07 -12.88 -43.42
N GLU A 522 -22.76 -12.97 -43.56
CA GLU A 522 -22.11 -13.61 -44.73
C GLU A 522 -22.52 -15.08 -44.89
N ARG A 523 -22.67 -15.81 -43.77
CA ARG A 523 -23.16 -17.18 -43.81
C ARG A 523 -24.58 -17.27 -44.36
N ARG A 524 -25.49 -16.37 -43.98
CA ARG A 524 -26.87 -16.36 -44.49
C ARG A 524 -26.89 -16.10 -45.99
N HIS A 525 -26.08 -15.16 -46.46
CA HIS A 525 -25.92 -14.92 -47.90
C HIS A 525 -25.39 -16.17 -48.62
N ARG A 526 -24.40 -16.88 -48.06
CA ARG A 526 -23.89 -18.14 -48.62
C ARG A 526 -24.99 -19.20 -48.77
N VAL A 527 -25.81 -19.40 -47.74
CA VAL A 527 -26.92 -20.38 -47.78
C VAL A 527 -27.96 -19.96 -48.82
N TYR A 528 -28.37 -18.69 -48.81
CA TYR A 528 -29.35 -18.15 -49.75
C TYR A 528 -28.88 -18.26 -51.21
N THR A 529 -27.63 -17.86 -51.51
CA THR A 529 -27.04 -17.99 -52.84
C THR A 529 -26.95 -19.45 -53.28
N LYS A 530 -26.56 -20.38 -52.39
CA LYS A 530 -26.54 -21.82 -52.72
C LYS A 530 -27.93 -22.37 -53.02
N THR A 531 -28.95 -22.00 -52.23
CA THR A 531 -30.33 -22.44 -52.49
C THR A 531 -30.91 -21.84 -53.77
N LEU A 532 -30.54 -20.59 -54.11
CA LEU A 532 -30.97 -19.93 -55.33
C LEU A 532 -30.34 -20.59 -56.56
N ILE A 533 -29.03 -20.88 -56.53
CA ILE A 533 -28.34 -21.61 -57.59
C ILE A 533 -28.97 -22.99 -57.79
N ALA A 534 -29.19 -23.75 -56.70
CA ALA A 534 -29.80 -25.07 -56.79
C ALA A 534 -31.21 -25.04 -57.40
N ARG A 535 -32.06 -24.04 -57.06
CA ARG A 535 -33.38 -23.88 -57.70
C ARG A 535 -33.27 -23.52 -59.19
N THR A 536 -32.33 -22.65 -59.54
CA THR A 536 -32.12 -22.22 -60.94
C THR A 536 -31.59 -23.37 -61.81
N GLU A 537 -30.83 -24.31 -61.24
CA GLU A 537 -30.37 -25.52 -61.92
C GLU A 537 -31.50 -26.55 -62.10
N VAL A 538 -32.42 -26.66 -61.13
CA VAL A 538 -33.63 -27.50 -61.26
C VAL A 538 -34.58 -26.93 -62.33
N ASP A 539 -34.83 -25.63 -62.36
CA ASP A 539 -35.69 -24.99 -63.37
C ASP A 539 -35.11 -25.03 -64.80
N LYS A 540 -33.80 -25.25 -64.95
CA LYS A 540 -33.14 -25.45 -66.26
C LYS A 540 -33.12 -26.90 -66.73
N SER A 541 -33.43 -27.85 -65.84
CA SER A 541 -33.44 -29.29 -66.13
C SER A 541 -34.85 -29.90 -66.23
N SER A 542 -35.88 -29.12 -65.86
CA SER A 542 -37.29 -29.32 -66.27
C SER A 542 -37.58 -28.60 -67.58
#